data_AF-A0A672K711-F1
#
_entry.id   AF-A0A672K711-F1
#
_cell.length_a   1.000
_cell.length_b   1.000
_cell.length_c   1.000
_cell.angle_alpha   90.00
_cell.angle_beta   90.00
_cell.angle_gamma   90.00
#
_symmetry.space_group_name_H-M   'P 1'
#
loop_
_entity.id
_entity.type
_entity.pdbx_description
1 polymer ?
#
loop_
_entity_poly.entity_id
_entity_poly.type
_entity_poly.pdbx_seq_one_letter_code
_entity_poly.pdbx_strand_id
1 'polypeptide(L)'
;INLTKGFLWEGHALASCLSLTFMLLLHILDVCMSESHHAECPESCFCSESVDSGLMVRCRDMNLIAVPHGLPNNTRHLYLDNNLLFTIPSDSFIGLPLLFRLDLSHNRLVHLEPGAFRGQADSLSSLDLSFNLLETLDPEAFGDLRAQTNLSHNPWLCDCRLQLAMPQLLLDPSSLAEVVCNTSEPEELGAQGMPFILVATDLDFCAALRRTTDFAMLITMFGWFTMVISYLVYYVRHNQEDAIRHLEYLKSLPNRQDRSGESLTRSTWL
;
A
#
# COMPACT_ATOMS: atom_id res chain seq x y z
N ILE A 1 -91.63 8.38 -5.50
CA ILE A 1 -90.57 8.41 -4.44
C ILE A 1 -89.22 7.85 -4.93
N ASN A 2 -89.07 7.24 -6.11
CA ASN A 2 -87.78 6.64 -6.56
C ASN A 2 -87.25 7.16 -7.91
N LEU A 3 -87.02 8.47 -8.07
CA LEU A 3 -86.30 9.00 -9.26
C LEU A 3 -85.20 10.03 -8.94
N THR A 4 -85.10 10.53 -7.70
CA THR A 4 -84.05 11.49 -7.29
C THR A 4 -82.85 10.87 -6.59
N LYS A 5 -82.88 9.56 -6.28
CA LYS A 5 -81.76 8.84 -5.65
C LYS A 5 -80.70 8.33 -6.63
N GLY A 6 -81.01 8.20 -7.93
CA GLY A 6 -80.06 7.71 -8.95
C GLY A 6 -78.98 8.73 -9.32
N PHE A 7 -79.36 10.00 -9.51
CA PHE A 7 -78.46 11.06 -9.93
C PHE A 7 -77.42 11.48 -8.88
N LEU A 8 -77.72 11.31 -7.58
CA LEU A 8 -76.77 11.65 -6.52
C LEU A 8 -75.62 10.63 -6.43
N TRP A 9 -75.91 9.34 -6.65
CA TRP A 9 -74.90 8.27 -6.60
C TRP A 9 -73.93 8.31 -7.79
N GLU A 10 -74.39 8.68 -8.98
CA GLU A 10 -73.54 8.86 -10.16
C GLU A 10 -72.57 10.05 -9.99
N GLY A 11 -73.01 11.15 -9.36
CA GLY A 11 -72.16 12.32 -9.09
C GLY A 11 -71.05 12.04 -8.07
N HIS A 12 -71.32 11.27 -7.00
CA HIS A 12 -70.30 10.87 -6.03
C HIS A 12 -69.31 9.84 -6.61
N ALA A 13 -69.78 8.91 -7.45
CA ALA A 13 -68.91 7.97 -8.18
C ALA A 13 -68.00 8.69 -9.19
N LEU A 14 -68.52 9.67 -9.94
CA LEU A 14 -67.72 10.49 -10.85
C LEU A 14 -66.71 11.38 -10.09
N ALA A 15 -67.10 12.01 -8.99
CA ALA A 15 -66.20 12.85 -8.20
C ALA A 15 -65.08 12.03 -7.50
N SER A 16 -65.41 10.85 -6.97
CA SER A 16 -64.42 9.93 -6.41
C SER A 16 -63.46 9.39 -7.48
N CYS A 17 -63.97 9.03 -8.66
CA CYS A 17 -63.18 8.59 -9.81
C CYS A 17 -62.27 9.70 -10.34
N LEU A 18 -62.76 10.94 -10.46
CA LEU A 18 -61.96 12.11 -10.84
C LEU A 18 -60.86 12.43 -9.81
N SER A 19 -61.12 12.23 -8.51
CA SER A 19 -60.09 12.41 -7.48
C SER A 19 -59.03 11.30 -7.51
N LEU A 20 -59.45 10.05 -7.78
CA LEU A 20 -58.54 8.91 -7.90
C LEU A 20 -57.67 9.04 -9.14
N THR A 21 -58.21 9.46 -10.29
CA THR A 21 -57.42 9.70 -11.51
C THR A 21 -56.50 10.89 -11.35
N PHE A 22 -56.90 11.96 -10.64
CA PHE A 22 -56.04 13.09 -10.32
C PHE A 22 -54.91 12.72 -9.35
N MET A 23 -55.18 11.93 -8.31
CA MET A 23 -54.15 11.40 -7.40
C MET A 23 -53.21 10.42 -8.12
N LEU A 24 -53.74 9.60 -9.04
CA LEU A 24 -52.93 8.73 -9.89
C LEU A 24 -52.06 9.55 -10.85
N LEU A 25 -52.60 10.61 -11.46
CA LEU A 25 -51.85 11.54 -12.30
C LEU A 25 -50.78 12.30 -11.52
N LEU A 26 -51.08 12.73 -10.29
CA LEU A 26 -50.11 13.35 -9.39
C LEU A 26 -49.03 12.35 -8.98
N HIS A 27 -49.36 11.10 -8.68
CA HIS A 27 -48.36 10.06 -8.43
C HIS A 27 -47.55 9.70 -9.66
N ILE A 28 -48.15 9.67 -10.86
CA ILE A 28 -47.43 9.45 -12.11
C ILE A 28 -46.54 10.66 -12.41
N LEU A 29 -46.97 11.89 -12.12
CA LEU A 29 -46.14 13.09 -12.18
C LEU A 29 -45.03 13.04 -11.13
N ASP A 30 -45.27 12.61 -9.89
CA ASP A 30 -44.24 12.42 -8.85
C ASP A 30 -43.23 11.33 -9.26
N VAL A 31 -43.69 10.22 -9.85
CA VAL A 31 -42.85 9.13 -10.37
C VAL A 31 -42.08 9.57 -11.62
N CYS A 32 -42.63 10.47 -12.44
CA CYS A 32 -41.99 11.02 -13.64
C CYS A 32 -41.06 12.22 -13.31
N MET A 33 -41.33 12.93 -12.22
CA MET A 33 -40.50 14.00 -11.64
C MET A 33 -39.48 13.47 -10.61
N SER A 34 -39.54 12.17 -10.29
CA SER A 34 -38.45 11.45 -9.62
C SER A 34 -37.30 11.25 -10.62
N GLU A 35 -36.71 12.36 -11.06
CA GLU A 35 -35.34 12.38 -11.54
C GLU A 35 -34.46 11.77 -10.45
N SER A 36 -34.00 10.55 -10.67
CA SER A 36 -32.77 9.96 -10.12
C SER A 36 -32.54 10.18 -8.63
N HIS A 37 -32.66 9.11 -7.84
CA HIS A 37 -31.92 8.99 -6.59
C HIS A 37 -30.40 9.13 -6.87
N HIS A 38 -29.89 10.36 -6.98
CA HIS A 38 -28.46 10.68 -6.90
C HIS A 38 -28.07 10.60 -5.43
N ALA A 39 -27.91 9.38 -4.93
CA ALA A 39 -27.06 9.15 -3.77
C ALA A 39 -25.64 8.86 -4.28
N GLU A 40 -24.62 9.29 -3.53
CA GLU A 40 -23.19 9.02 -3.75
C GLU A 40 -22.37 9.88 -4.74
N CYS A 41 -22.81 11.03 -5.25
CA CYS A 41 -21.88 11.99 -5.89
C CYS A 41 -21.50 13.14 -4.92
N PRO A 42 -20.22 13.46 -4.68
CA PRO A 42 -19.82 14.61 -3.87
C PRO A 42 -20.29 15.93 -4.50
N GLU A 43 -20.70 16.91 -3.70
CA GLU A 43 -21.15 18.22 -4.24
C GLU A 43 -20.07 18.97 -5.03
N SER A 44 -18.80 18.68 -4.75
CA SER A 44 -17.66 19.25 -5.45
C SER A 44 -17.23 18.44 -6.68
N CYS A 45 -18.08 17.56 -7.21
CA CYS A 45 -17.76 16.69 -8.33
C CYS A 45 -18.95 16.48 -9.26
N PHE A 46 -18.65 16.19 -10.53
CA PHE A 46 -19.62 15.77 -11.53
C PHE A 46 -19.48 14.28 -11.79
N CYS A 47 -20.56 13.53 -11.57
CA CYS A 47 -20.60 12.10 -11.82
C CYS A 47 -21.41 11.81 -13.08
N SER A 48 -20.87 10.95 -13.94
CA SER A 48 -21.51 10.54 -15.19
C SER A 48 -21.31 9.04 -15.38
N GLU A 49 -22.42 8.31 -15.50
CA GLU A 49 -22.39 6.87 -15.74
C GLU A 49 -22.44 6.59 -17.25
N SER A 50 -21.49 5.80 -17.74
CA SER A 50 -21.44 5.36 -19.13
C SER A 50 -21.61 3.84 -19.18
N VAL A 51 -22.43 3.37 -20.12
CA VAL A 51 -22.77 1.95 -20.28
C VAL A 51 -21.52 1.09 -20.52
N ASP A 52 -20.53 1.60 -21.24
CA ASP A 52 -19.33 0.85 -21.63
C ASP A 52 -18.13 1.09 -20.70
N SER A 53 -18.03 2.28 -20.10
CA SER A 53 -16.86 2.71 -19.32
C SER A 53 -17.14 2.87 -17.83
N GLY A 54 -18.30 2.43 -17.34
CA GLY A 54 -18.68 2.55 -15.93
C GLY A 54 -18.81 4.00 -15.44
N LEU A 55 -18.79 4.16 -14.11
CA LEU A 55 -18.96 5.47 -13.48
C LEU A 55 -17.70 6.31 -13.59
N MET A 56 -17.87 7.51 -14.14
CA MET A 56 -16.84 8.54 -14.25
C MET A 56 -17.13 9.66 -13.26
N VAL A 57 -16.17 9.96 -12.39
CA VAL A 57 -16.23 11.05 -11.42
C VAL A 57 -15.20 12.11 -11.80
N ARG A 58 -15.66 13.34 -12.08
CA ARG A 58 -14.84 14.48 -12.47
C ARG A 58 -14.90 15.58 -11.41
N CYS A 59 -13.78 15.88 -10.79
CA CYS A 59 -13.64 16.89 -9.74
C CYS A 59 -12.57 17.93 -10.15
N ARG A 60 -12.61 18.40 -11.40
CA ARG A 60 -11.60 19.26 -12.02
C ARG A 60 -11.83 20.74 -11.70
N ASP A 61 -10.76 21.51 -11.47
CA ASP A 61 -10.81 22.96 -11.24
C ASP A 61 -11.64 23.36 -9.99
N MET A 62 -11.68 22.50 -8.97
CA MET A 62 -12.53 22.67 -7.78
C MET A 62 -11.75 23.21 -6.56
N ASN A 63 -10.48 23.60 -6.74
CA ASN A 63 -9.57 24.06 -5.68
C ASN A 63 -9.46 23.06 -4.51
N LEU A 64 -9.53 21.76 -4.80
CA LEU A 64 -9.46 20.73 -3.77
C LEU A 64 -8.07 20.67 -3.17
N ILE A 65 -7.99 20.68 -1.84
CA ILE A 65 -6.73 20.55 -1.08
C ILE A 65 -6.48 19.12 -0.60
N ALA A 66 -7.53 18.29 -0.59
CA ALA A 66 -7.50 16.87 -0.23
C ALA A 66 -8.46 16.08 -1.11
N VAL A 67 -8.26 14.76 -1.20
CA VAL A 67 -9.16 13.85 -1.91
C VAL A 67 -10.54 13.88 -1.24
N PRO A 68 -11.64 14.09 -1.98
CA PRO A 68 -12.97 14.19 -1.39
C PRO A 68 -13.43 12.85 -0.80
N HIS A 69 -14.04 12.91 0.38
CA HIS A 69 -14.67 11.75 1.00
C HIS A 69 -16.04 11.45 0.36
N GLY A 70 -16.48 10.19 0.45
CA GLY A 70 -17.79 9.78 -0.06
C GLY A 70 -17.81 9.55 -1.57
N LEU A 71 -16.65 9.25 -2.18
CA LEU A 71 -16.60 8.81 -3.56
C LEU A 71 -17.34 7.45 -3.71
N PRO A 72 -18.13 7.29 -4.78
CA PRO A 72 -18.92 6.08 -4.99
C PRO A 72 -18.01 4.87 -5.29
N ASN A 73 -18.28 3.73 -4.67
CA ASN A 73 -17.42 2.54 -4.75
C ASN A 73 -17.35 1.89 -6.14
N ASN A 74 -18.31 2.18 -7.02
CA ASN A 74 -18.37 1.73 -8.41
C ASN A 74 -17.65 2.68 -9.39
N THR A 75 -16.93 3.69 -8.88
CA THR A 75 -16.10 4.60 -9.68
C THR A 75 -15.04 3.82 -10.46
N ARG A 76 -15.06 3.95 -11.79
CA ARG A 76 -14.04 3.38 -12.68
C ARG A 76 -13.03 4.43 -13.15
N HIS A 77 -13.46 5.67 -13.33
CA HIS A 77 -12.60 6.76 -13.77
C HIS A 77 -12.71 7.92 -12.79
N LEU A 78 -11.60 8.30 -12.17
CA LEU A 78 -11.53 9.42 -11.23
C LEU A 78 -10.58 10.49 -11.77
N TYR A 79 -11.12 11.69 -11.99
CA TYR A 79 -10.36 12.86 -12.43
C TYR A 79 -10.33 13.89 -11.32
N LEU A 80 -9.14 14.10 -10.76
CA LEU A 80 -8.82 15.08 -9.72
C LEU A 80 -7.78 16.09 -10.23
N ASP A 81 -7.65 16.23 -11.55
CA ASP A 81 -6.69 17.10 -12.19
C ASP A 81 -7.01 18.59 -11.97
N ASN A 82 -5.99 19.44 -12.10
CA ASN A 82 -6.12 20.90 -11.93
C ASN A 82 -6.72 21.29 -10.56
N ASN A 83 -6.14 20.74 -9.48
CA ASN A 83 -6.50 21.04 -8.10
C ASN A 83 -5.27 21.51 -7.30
N LEU A 84 -5.41 21.60 -5.97
CA LEU A 84 -4.39 22.09 -5.05
C LEU A 84 -3.97 20.98 -4.06
N LEU A 85 -4.08 19.71 -4.47
CA LEU A 85 -3.71 18.58 -3.63
C LEU A 85 -2.21 18.65 -3.32
N PHE A 86 -1.86 18.59 -2.03
CA PHE A 86 -0.47 18.69 -1.57
C PHE A 86 0.15 17.32 -1.26
N THR A 87 -0.67 16.37 -0.82
CA THR A 87 -0.25 15.00 -0.50
C THR A 87 -1.41 14.04 -0.74
N ILE A 88 -1.08 12.76 -0.92
CA ILE A 88 -2.04 11.66 -0.95
C ILE A 88 -1.81 10.81 0.30
N PRO A 89 -2.73 10.85 1.28
CA PRO A 89 -2.67 10.01 2.46
C PRO A 89 -2.73 8.51 2.16
N SER A 90 -2.24 7.69 3.08
CA SER A 90 -2.43 6.23 3.04
C SER A 90 -3.92 5.88 2.90
N ASP A 91 -4.22 4.82 2.15
CA ASP A 91 -5.58 4.28 1.99
C ASP A 91 -6.61 5.25 1.36
N SER A 92 -6.17 6.38 0.77
CA SER A 92 -7.06 7.40 0.18
C SER A 92 -8.06 6.84 -0.85
N PHE A 93 -7.67 5.77 -1.55
CA PHE A 93 -8.49 5.15 -2.58
C PHE A 93 -9.02 3.76 -2.18
N ILE A 94 -8.84 3.30 -0.95
CA ILE A 94 -9.16 1.91 -0.55
C ILE A 94 -10.64 1.52 -0.79
N GLY A 95 -11.55 2.50 -0.76
CA GLY A 95 -12.99 2.31 -1.00
C GLY A 95 -13.39 2.20 -2.47
N LEU A 96 -12.45 2.26 -3.42
CA LEU A 96 -12.72 2.30 -4.87
C LEU A 96 -12.16 1.06 -5.59
N PRO A 97 -12.67 -0.15 -5.32
CA PRO A 97 -12.08 -1.40 -5.82
C PRO A 97 -12.13 -1.57 -7.34
N LEU A 98 -12.93 -0.77 -8.05
CA LEU A 98 -13.10 -0.84 -9.51
C LEU A 98 -12.34 0.27 -10.26
N LEU A 99 -11.51 1.04 -9.55
CA LEU A 99 -10.82 2.19 -10.11
C LEU A 99 -9.83 1.75 -11.19
N PHE A 100 -10.08 2.15 -12.43
CA PHE A 100 -9.29 1.77 -13.61
C PHE A 100 -8.33 2.88 -14.05
N ARG A 101 -8.78 4.14 -13.96
CA ARG A 101 -7.97 5.31 -14.28
C ARG A 101 -8.07 6.35 -13.17
N LEU A 102 -6.92 6.86 -12.76
CA LEU A 102 -6.78 7.94 -11.80
C LEU A 102 -5.92 9.05 -12.39
N ASP A 103 -6.49 10.25 -12.48
CA ASP A 103 -5.79 11.45 -12.94
C ASP A 103 -5.61 12.42 -11.77
N LEU A 104 -4.35 12.62 -11.38
CA LEU A 104 -3.90 13.56 -10.35
C LEU A 104 -2.96 14.62 -10.95
N SER A 105 -2.97 14.78 -12.27
CA SER A 105 -2.10 15.73 -12.96
C SER A 105 -2.41 17.18 -12.57
N HIS A 106 -1.44 18.08 -12.76
CA HIS A 106 -1.61 19.51 -12.46
C HIS A 106 -2.10 19.79 -11.03
N ASN A 107 -1.53 19.08 -10.06
CA ASN A 107 -1.72 19.32 -8.64
C ASN A 107 -0.45 19.93 -8.03
N ARG A 108 -0.34 19.93 -6.70
CA ARG A 108 0.84 20.43 -5.96
C ARG A 108 1.43 19.32 -5.09
N LEU A 109 1.34 18.08 -5.55
CA LEU A 109 1.78 16.92 -4.77
C LEU A 109 3.30 16.98 -4.59
N VAL A 110 3.76 16.99 -3.34
CA VAL A 110 5.20 16.99 -3.01
C VAL A 110 5.65 15.60 -2.56
N HIS A 111 4.79 14.89 -1.83
CA HIS A 111 5.06 13.54 -1.33
C HIS A 111 3.78 12.69 -1.36
N LEU A 112 3.97 11.39 -1.54
CA LEU A 112 2.93 10.37 -1.43
C LEU A 112 3.19 9.57 -0.15
N GLU A 113 2.17 9.37 0.69
CA GLU A 113 2.35 8.55 1.89
C GLU A 113 2.53 7.07 1.53
N PRO A 114 3.22 6.28 2.37
CA PRO A 114 3.29 4.82 2.21
C PRO A 114 1.88 4.21 2.10
N GLY A 115 1.64 3.37 1.10
CA GLY A 115 0.32 2.80 0.85
C GLY A 115 -0.75 3.80 0.37
N ALA A 116 -0.37 4.95 -0.21
CA ALA A 116 -1.30 5.88 -0.84
C ALA A 116 -2.26 5.21 -1.84
N PHE A 117 -1.76 4.22 -2.59
CA PHE A 117 -2.53 3.44 -3.58
C PHE A 117 -2.87 2.02 -3.13
N ARG A 118 -2.90 1.77 -1.81
CA ARG A 118 -3.21 0.44 -1.28
C ARG A 118 -4.61 -0.01 -1.71
N GLY A 119 -4.70 -1.28 -2.12
CA GLY A 119 -5.94 -1.88 -2.62
C GLY A 119 -6.22 -1.65 -4.10
N GLN A 120 -5.33 -0.95 -4.82
CA GLN A 120 -5.50 -0.64 -6.24
C GLN A 120 -4.60 -1.41 -7.20
N ALA A 121 -3.83 -2.38 -6.69
CA ALA A 121 -2.88 -3.15 -7.48
C ALA A 121 -3.51 -3.96 -8.63
N ASP A 122 -4.75 -4.45 -8.43
CA ASP A 122 -5.44 -5.33 -9.39
C ASP A 122 -6.37 -4.58 -10.37
N SER A 123 -6.85 -3.40 -9.98
CA SER A 123 -7.88 -2.63 -10.68
C SER A 123 -7.30 -1.50 -11.52
N LEU A 124 -6.29 -0.80 -10.98
CA LEU A 124 -5.77 0.42 -11.59
C LEU A 124 -4.85 0.10 -12.75
N SER A 125 -5.21 0.60 -13.93
CA SER A 125 -4.44 0.40 -15.15
C SER A 125 -3.66 1.64 -15.55
N SER A 126 -4.10 2.83 -15.16
CA SER A 126 -3.52 4.12 -15.58
C SER A 126 -3.55 5.12 -14.43
N LEU A 127 -2.39 5.68 -14.12
CA LEU A 127 -2.16 6.68 -13.09
C LEU A 127 -1.41 7.87 -13.68
N ASP A 128 -1.99 9.06 -13.64
CA ASP A 128 -1.30 10.28 -14.05
C ASP A 128 -0.93 11.12 -12.84
N LEU A 129 0.38 11.31 -12.64
CA LEU A 129 0.98 12.17 -11.61
C LEU A 129 1.81 13.29 -12.23
N SER A 130 1.66 13.55 -13.54
CA SER A 130 2.42 14.57 -14.24
C SER A 130 2.09 15.99 -13.77
N PHE A 131 3.00 16.94 -14.00
CA PHE A 131 2.83 18.33 -13.61
C PHE A 131 2.51 18.50 -12.11
N ASN A 132 3.29 17.82 -11.26
CA ASN A 132 3.26 17.95 -9.81
C ASN A 132 4.62 18.47 -9.30
N LEU A 133 4.84 18.40 -8.00
CA LEU A 133 6.05 18.86 -7.33
C LEU A 133 6.78 17.71 -6.64
N LEU A 134 6.65 16.49 -7.18
CA LEU A 134 7.26 15.30 -6.60
C LEU A 134 8.77 15.34 -6.83
N GLU A 135 9.52 15.32 -5.73
CA GLU A 135 10.99 15.26 -5.78
C GLU A 135 11.49 13.82 -5.72
N THR A 136 10.83 12.96 -4.93
CA THR A 136 11.28 11.58 -4.71
C THR A 136 10.13 10.59 -4.90
N LEU A 137 10.44 9.38 -5.36
CA LEU A 137 9.50 8.27 -5.38
C LEU A 137 9.81 7.29 -4.24
N ASP A 138 8.84 7.07 -3.37
CA ASP A 138 8.92 6.04 -2.35
C ASP A 138 8.29 4.74 -2.89
N PRO A 139 9.05 3.63 -3.00
CA PRO A 139 8.49 2.33 -3.38
C PRO A 139 7.30 1.91 -2.50
N GLU A 140 7.29 2.28 -1.22
CA GLU A 140 6.20 1.91 -0.31
C GLU A 140 4.87 2.61 -0.63
N ALA A 141 4.91 3.78 -1.29
CA ALA A 141 3.70 4.50 -1.69
C ALA A 141 2.93 3.76 -2.79
N PHE A 142 3.65 3.10 -3.70
CA PHE A 142 3.10 2.34 -4.83
C PHE A 142 2.88 0.86 -4.47
N GLY A 143 3.70 0.28 -3.59
CA GLY A 143 3.58 -1.11 -3.16
C GLY A 143 3.61 -2.06 -4.36
N ASP A 144 2.56 -2.85 -4.53
CA ASP A 144 2.43 -3.83 -5.63
C ASP A 144 1.69 -3.28 -6.87
N LEU A 145 1.54 -1.96 -6.99
CA LEU A 145 0.78 -1.34 -8.08
C LEU A 145 1.38 -1.61 -9.45
N ARG A 146 0.57 -2.13 -10.38
CA ARG A 146 0.96 -2.42 -11.78
C ARG A 146 0.20 -1.55 -12.78
N ALA A 147 0.16 -0.26 -12.51
CA ALA A 147 -0.50 0.73 -13.37
C ALA A 147 0.51 1.41 -14.31
N GLN A 148 0.06 1.75 -15.52
CA GLN A 148 0.80 2.66 -16.40
C GLN A 148 0.86 4.03 -15.75
N THR A 149 2.05 4.44 -15.30
CA THR A 149 2.22 5.64 -14.47
C THR A 149 2.94 6.73 -15.25
N ASN A 150 2.31 7.90 -15.37
CA ASN A 150 2.93 9.09 -15.94
C ASN A 150 3.52 9.95 -14.82
N LEU A 151 4.84 10.19 -14.90
CA LEU A 151 5.63 10.92 -13.90
C LEU A 151 6.34 12.15 -14.50
N SER A 152 5.96 12.55 -15.72
CA SER A 152 6.61 13.66 -16.40
C SER A 152 6.39 14.99 -15.67
N HIS A 153 7.23 15.99 -15.97
CA HIS A 153 7.07 17.34 -15.45
C HIS A 153 6.99 17.42 -13.91
N ASN A 154 7.88 16.71 -13.24
CA ASN A 154 8.09 16.78 -11.79
C ASN A 154 9.57 17.12 -11.52
N PRO A 155 9.88 17.84 -10.42
CA PRO A 155 11.24 18.25 -10.08
C PRO A 155 12.05 17.10 -9.44
N TRP A 156 12.26 16.01 -10.18
CA TRP A 156 12.87 14.79 -9.65
C TRP A 156 14.28 15.02 -9.10
N LEU A 157 14.49 14.60 -7.85
CA LEU A 157 15.78 14.33 -7.26
C LEU A 157 16.22 12.92 -7.68
N CYS A 158 17.22 12.86 -8.53
CA CYS A 158 17.79 11.60 -8.99
C CYS A 158 18.77 11.05 -7.96
N ASP A 159 18.28 10.12 -7.15
CA ASP A 159 18.99 9.43 -6.08
C ASP A 159 18.82 7.91 -6.18
N CYS A 160 19.34 7.19 -5.18
CA CYS A 160 19.19 5.74 -5.11
C CYS A 160 17.71 5.30 -4.96
N ARG A 161 16.86 6.08 -4.28
CA ARG A 161 15.45 5.72 -4.08
C ARG A 161 14.70 5.72 -5.41
N LEU A 162 14.90 6.76 -6.22
CA LEU A 162 14.31 6.84 -7.55
C LEU A 162 14.75 5.66 -8.43
N GLN A 163 16.04 5.31 -8.41
CA GLN A 163 16.58 4.17 -9.15
C GLN A 163 15.98 2.82 -8.72
N LEU A 164 15.66 2.66 -7.44
CA LEU A 164 14.99 1.45 -6.92
C LEU A 164 13.50 1.40 -7.20
N ALA A 165 12.83 2.56 -7.30
CA ALA A 165 11.38 2.65 -7.55
C ALA A 165 11.02 2.40 -9.02
N MET A 166 11.86 2.85 -9.96
CA MET A 166 11.55 2.77 -11.40
C MET A 166 11.22 1.37 -11.94
N PRO A 167 11.93 0.28 -11.56
CA PRO A 167 11.59 -1.06 -12.03
C PRO A 167 10.22 -1.58 -11.55
N GLN A 168 9.65 -0.99 -10.50
CA GLN A 168 8.34 -1.39 -9.97
C GLN A 168 7.18 -0.74 -10.74
N LEU A 169 7.46 0.37 -11.44
CA LEU A 169 6.45 1.14 -12.17
C LEU A 169 6.45 0.75 -13.64
N LEU A 170 5.26 0.47 -14.18
CA LEU A 170 5.07 0.38 -15.62
C LEU A 170 5.02 1.81 -16.17
N LEU A 171 6.18 2.35 -16.52
CA LEU A 171 6.24 3.67 -17.13
C LEU A 171 5.90 3.58 -18.62
N ASP A 172 5.11 4.53 -19.08
CA ASP A 172 4.85 4.68 -20.51
C ASP A 172 6.17 5.11 -21.22
N PRO A 173 6.59 4.45 -22.32
CA PRO A 173 7.87 4.73 -22.97
C PRO A 173 8.03 6.19 -23.42
N SER A 174 6.93 6.84 -23.76
CA SER A 174 6.91 8.26 -24.12
C SER A 174 7.11 9.17 -22.91
N SER A 175 6.59 8.78 -21.74
CA SER A 175 6.73 9.53 -20.49
C SER A 175 8.13 9.41 -19.87
N LEU A 176 8.84 8.29 -20.11
CA LEU A 176 10.19 8.04 -19.59
C LEU A 176 11.23 9.10 -20.01
N ALA A 177 11.12 9.62 -21.24
CA ALA A 177 12.04 10.64 -21.74
C ALA A 177 11.82 12.00 -21.06
N GLU A 178 10.63 12.22 -20.51
CA GLU A 178 10.23 13.48 -19.85
C GLU A 178 10.47 13.45 -18.33
N VAL A 179 10.89 12.31 -17.77
CA VAL A 179 11.41 12.22 -16.41
C VAL A 179 12.83 12.76 -16.40
N VAL A 180 12.97 14.06 -16.16
CA VAL A 180 14.25 14.77 -16.13
C VAL A 180 14.68 15.01 -14.70
N CYS A 181 15.96 14.74 -14.41
CA CYS A 181 16.57 15.04 -13.12
C CYS A 181 16.66 16.55 -12.92
N ASN A 182 15.95 17.10 -11.95
CA ASN A 182 16.09 18.50 -11.55
C ASN A 182 17.32 18.70 -10.65
N THR A 183 17.56 17.76 -9.76
CA THR A 183 18.72 17.68 -8.87
C THR A 183 19.21 16.23 -8.79
N SER A 184 20.40 15.98 -8.25
CA SER A 184 20.92 14.62 -8.08
C SER A 184 21.74 14.48 -6.81
N GLU A 185 21.69 13.29 -6.21
CA GLU A 185 22.51 12.93 -5.06
C GLU A 185 23.32 11.66 -5.37
N PRO A 186 24.66 11.71 -5.40
CA PRO A 186 25.53 12.86 -5.13
C PRO A 186 25.49 13.97 -6.20
N GLU A 187 25.62 15.24 -5.79
CA GLU A 187 25.60 16.40 -6.71
C GLU A 187 26.74 16.35 -7.77
N GLU A 188 27.86 15.70 -7.43
CA GLU A 188 29.04 15.55 -8.30
C GLU A 188 28.78 14.75 -9.59
N LEU A 189 27.67 14.00 -9.66
CA LEU A 189 27.32 13.21 -10.84
C LEU A 189 26.82 14.08 -12.01
N GLY A 190 26.46 15.35 -11.77
CA GLY A 190 26.07 16.28 -12.83
C GLY A 190 24.84 15.84 -13.64
N ALA A 191 23.93 15.07 -13.04
CA ALA A 191 22.75 14.54 -13.72
C ALA A 191 21.64 15.59 -13.96
N GLN A 192 21.80 16.80 -13.43
CA GLN A 192 20.83 17.88 -13.57
C GLN A 192 20.54 18.22 -15.04
N GLY A 193 19.25 18.27 -15.39
CA GLY A 193 18.75 18.53 -16.73
C GLY A 193 18.76 17.32 -17.67
N MET A 194 19.22 16.15 -17.22
CA MET A 194 19.28 14.94 -18.03
C MET A 194 18.08 14.02 -17.79
N PRO A 195 17.56 13.34 -18.84
CA PRO A 195 16.56 12.29 -18.68
C PRO A 195 17.08 11.16 -17.81
N PHE A 196 16.27 10.73 -16.83
CA PHE A 196 16.65 9.71 -15.87
C PHE A 196 17.07 8.39 -16.54
N ILE A 197 16.36 7.96 -17.59
CA ILE A 197 16.64 6.70 -18.29
C ILE A 197 18.06 6.63 -18.88
N LEU A 198 18.62 7.76 -19.31
CA LEU A 198 19.97 7.84 -19.86
C LEU A 198 21.02 7.82 -18.74
N VAL A 199 20.72 8.49 -17.63
CA VAL A 199 21.65 8.58 -16.51
C VAL A 199 21.70 7.28 -15.71
N ALA A 200 20.55 6.62 -15.52
CA ALA A 200 20.43 5.39 -14.74
C ALA A 200 21.12 4.17 -15.39
N THR A 201 21.44 4.22 -16.69
CA THR A 201 22.22 3.16 -17.35
C THR A 201 23.72 3.32 -17.14
N ASP A 202 24.20 4.57 -17.02
CA ASP A 202 25.63 4.88 -16.96
C ASP A 202 26.13 5.16 -15.54
N LEU A 203 25.24 5.62 -14.64
CA LEU A 203 25.54 5.96 -13.26
C LEU A 203 24.76 5.08 -12.28
N ASP A 204 25.45 4.59 -11.25
CA ASP A 204 24.86 3.84 -10.15
C ASP A 204 24.72 4.75 -8.91
N PHE A 205 23.53 5.32 -8.73
CA PHE A 205 23.22 6.17 -7.57
C PHE A 205 23.23 5.37 -6.25
N CYS A 206 23.05 4.05 -6.32
CA CYS A 206 23.03 3.16 -5.16
C CYS A 206 24.41 2.62 -4.77
N ALA A 207 25.48 2.94 -5.49
CA ALA A 207 26.82 2.42 -5.25
C ALA A 207 27.32 2.70 -3.81
N ALA A 208 27.05 3.90 -3.29
CA ALA A 208 27.42 4.28 -1.92
C ALA A 208 26.67 3.44 -0.87
N LEU A 209 25.35 3.27 -1.03
CA LEU A 209 24.54 2.45 -0.13
C LEU A 209 25.00 0.99 -0.16
N ARG A 210 25.21 0.41 -1.35
CA ARG A 210 25.68 -0.97 -1.51
C ARG A 210 27.05 -1.20 -0.88
N ARG A 211 27.97 -0.24 -1.03
CA ARG A 211 29.29 -0.31 -0.40
C ARG A 211 29.19 -0.31 1.13
N THR A 212 28.31 0.51 1.72
CA THR A 212 28.12 0.53 3.18
C THR A 212 27.51 -0.76 3.72
N THR A 213 26.55 -1.36 3.00
CA THR A 213 25.96 -2.65 3.38
C THR A 213 26.98 -3.78 3.31
N ASP A 214 27.87 -3.79 2.32
CA ASP A 214 28.94 -4.79 2.22
C ASP A 214 29.88 -4.72 3.44
N PHE A 215 30.32 -3.52 3.85
CA PHE A 215 31.14 -3.36 5.05
C PHE A 215 30.40 -3.75 6.33
N ALA A 216 29.15 -3.35 6.49
CA ALA A 216 28.34 -3.71 7.66
C ALA A 216 28.11 -5.22 7.76
N MET A 217 27.85 -5.88 6.62
CA MET A 217 27.72 -7.34 6.54
C MET A 217 29.04 -8.04 6.92
N LEU A 218 30.19 -7.54 6.46
CA LEU A 218 31.49 -8.10 6.86
C LEU A 218 31.77 -7.95 8.35
N ILE A 219 31.46 -6.79 8.94
CA ILE A 219 31.64 -6.53 10.38
C ILE A 219 30.75 -7.47 11.20
N THR A 220 29.47 -7.59 10.82
CA THR A 220 28.51 -8.48 11.52
C THR A 220 28.89 -9.95 11.37
N MET A 221 29.36 -10.37 10.19
CA MET A 221 29.86 -11.72 9.95
C MET A 221 31.06 -12.03 10.86
N PHE A 222 32.04 -11.13 10.93
CA PHE A 222 33.21 -11.29 11.79
C PHE A 222 32.83 -11.30 13.28
N GLY A 223 31.89 -10.44 13.68
CA GLY A 223 31.30 -10.43 15.03
C GLY A 223 30.61 -11.75 15.38
N TRP A 224 29.85 -12.33 14.44
CA TRP A 224 29.18 -13.60 14.65
C TRP A 224 30.17 -14.77 14.73
N PHE A 225 31.15 -14.82 13.84
CA PHE A 225 32.20 -15.85 13.90
C PHE A 225 33.02 -15.78 15.19
N THR A 226 33.40 -14.58 15.62
CA THR A 226 34.15 -14.42 16.89
C THR A 226 33.31 -14.83 18.09
N MET A 227 32.01 -14.53 18.12
CA MET A 227 31.08 -14.98 19.16
C MET A 227 30.92 -16.52 19.17
N VAL A 228 30.70 -17.13 18.01
CA VAL A 228 30.57 -18.59 17.87
C VAL A 228 31.86 -19.31 18.27
N ILE A 229 33.02 -18.84 17.80
CA ILE A 229 34.32 -19.41 18.16
C ILE A 229 34.55 -19.29 19.67
N SER A 230 34.26 -18.12 20.25
CA SER A 230 34.41 -17.91 21.70
C SER A 230 33.49 -18.83 22.50
N TYR A 231 32.23 -19.00 22.06
CA TYR A 231 31.28 -19.92 22.67
C TYR A 231 31.75 -21.37 22.58
N LEU A 232 32.24 -21.82 21.42
CA LEU A 232 32.77 -23.17 21.24
C LEU A 232 34.00 -23.42 22.12
N VAL A 233 34.93 -22.48 22.20
CA VAL A 233 36.12 -22.58 23.08
C VAL A 233 35.68 -22.65 24.55
N TYR A 234 34.75 -21.80 24.97
CA TYR A 234 34.17 -21.82 26.30
C TYR A 234 33.51 -23.18 26.60
N TYR A 235 32.66 -23.67 25.70
CA TYR A 235 31.94 -24.93 25.86
C TYR A 235 32.89 -26.14 25.95
N VAL A 236 33.92 -26.19 25.09
CA VAL A 236 34.93 -27.26 25.14
C VAL A 236 35.73 -27.21 26.44
N ARG A 237 36.19 -26.02 26.85
CA ARG A 237 36.90 -25.83 28.12
C ARG A 237 36.05 -26.29 29.30
N HIS A 238 34.79 -25.87 29.34
CA HIS A 238 33.84 -26.22 30.38
C HIS A 238 33.59 -27.74 30.46
N ASN A 239 33.33 -28.38 29.32
CA ASN A 239 33.13 -29.82 29.28
C ASN A 239 34.39 -30.61 29.66
N GLN A 240 35.58 -30.12 29.31
CA GLN A 240 36.83 -30.73 29.76
C GLN A 240 36.98 -30.66 31.28
N GLU A 241 36.66 -29.52 31.89
CA GLU A 241 36.70 -29.34 33.35
C GLU A 241 35.68 -30.25 34.06
N ASP A 242 34.47 -30.39 33.52
CA ASP A 242 33.46 -31.31 34.06
C ASP A 242 33.90 -32.78 33.96
N ALA A 243 34.45 -33.21 32.82
CA ALA A 243 34.92 -34.57 32.63
C ALA A 243 36.08 -34.93 33.58
N ILE A 244 37.00 -34.00 33.82
CA ILE A 244 38.10 -34.17 34.79
C ILE A 244 37.54 -34.34 36.20
N ARG A 245 36.60 -33.47 36.62
CA ARG A 245 35.95 -33.57 37.93
C ARG A 245 35.21 -34.89 38.12
N HIS A 246 34.49 -35.37 37.12
CA HIS A 246 33.83 -36.67 37.16
C HIS A 246 34.81 -37.85 37.31
N LEU A 247 35.95 -37.80 36.63
CA LEU A 247 36.98 -38.84 36.75
C LEU A 247 37.61 -38.87 38.15
N GLU A 248 37.85 -37.70 38.75
CA GLU A 248 38.34 -37.59 40.13
C GLU A 248 37.33 -38.14 41.14
N TYR A 249 36.03 -37.84 40.97
CA TYR A 249 34.97 -38.43 41.77
C TYR A 249 34.96 -39.97 41.68
N LEU A 250 35.06 -40.54 40.48
CA LEU A 250 35.11 -41.99 40.28
C LEU A 250 36.34 -42.63 40.93
N LYS A 251 37.50 -41.95 40.92
CA LYS A 251 38.72 -42.41 41.62
C LYS A 251 38.59 -42.38 43.14
N SER A 252 37.78 -41.47 43.69
CA SER A 252 37.54 -41.37 45.12
C SER A 252 36.58 -42.43 45.66
N LEU A 253 35.85 -43.14 44.78
CA LEU A 253 34.98 -44.23 45.19
C LEU A 253 35.80 -45.41 45.72
N PRO A 254 35.48 -45.96 46.91
CA PRO A 254 36.22 -47.06 47.49
C PRO A 254 36.15 -48.30 46.60
N ASN A 255 37.31 -48.88 46.28
CA ASN A 255 37.40 -50.09 45.46
C ASN A 255 36.75 -51.28 46.21
N ARG A 256 35.73 -51.91 45.62
CA ARG A 256 34.97 -53.02 46.24
C ARG A 256 35.81 -54.30 46.40
N GLN A 257 37.01 -54.36 45.84
CA GLN A 257 37.93 -55.51 45.94
C GLN A 257 38.68 -55.64 47.28
N ASP A 258 38.68 -54.63 48.15
CA ASP A 258 39.26 -54.78 49.51
C ASP A 258 38.29 -55.39 50.54
N ARG A 259 37.02 -55.60 50.17
CA ARG A 259 36.00 -56.17 51.08
C ARG A 259 35.92 -57.71 51.10
N SER A 260 36.74 -58.41 50.32
CA SER A 260 36.83 -59.88 50.35
C SER A 260 38.03 -60.42 51.13
N GLY A 261 38.87 -59.54 51.72
CA GLY A 261 40.00 -59.92 52.57
C GLY A 261 39.67 -60.02 54.07
N GLU A 262 38.61 -59.36 54.53
CA GLU A 262 38.14 -59.40 55.93
C GLU A 262 36.97 -60.37 56.11
N SER A 263 37.22 -61.65 55.87
CA SER A 263 36.41 -62.73 56.47
C SER A 263 37.29 -63.88 56.96
N LEU A 264 38.44 -63.54 57.57
CA LEU A 264 39.10 -64.48 58.45
C LEU A 264 38.37 -64.49 59.80
N THR A 265 38.17 -65.68 60.35
CA THR A 265 37.93 -65.98 61.78
C THR A 265 36.53 -65.76 62.36
N ARG A 266 35.61 -66.73 62.18
CA ARG A 266 34.74 -67.15 63.29
C ARG A 266 34.11 -68.52 63.07
N SER A 267 34.76 -69.58 63.56
CA SER A 267 34.12 -70.65 64.35
C SER A 267 35.07 -71.85 64.53
N THR A 268 35.97 -71.75 65.50
CA THR A 268 36.36 -72.90 66.33
C THR A 268 35.50 -72.83 67.59
N TRP A 269 34.61 -73.80 67.84
CA TRP A 269 34.23 -74.26 69.19
C TRP A 269 33.55 -75.64 69.09
N LEU A 270 34.17 -76.61 69.78
CA LEU A 270 33.73 -77.95 70.19
C LEU A 270 33.61 -79.05 69.10
#